data_AF-A0A0N0D1P2-F1
#
_entry.id   AF-A0A0N0D1P2-F1
#
_cell.length_a   1.000
_cell.length_b   1.000
_cell.length_c   1.000
_cell.angle_alpha   90.00
_cell.angle_beta   90.00
_cell.angle_gamma   90.00
#
_symmetry.space_group_name_H-M   'P 1'
#
loop_
_entity.id
_entity.type
_entity.pdbx_description
1 polymer ?
#
loop_
_entity_poly.entity_id
_entity_poly.type
_entity_poly.pdbx_seq_one_letter_code
_entity_poly.pdbx_strand_id
1 'polypeptide(L)'
;MSSELQANEARFLFTTSKGKFSVMNFSGHESISTPYHFNIKLKAADSDIDPIDLIKEWACLTFVTQNKDERHINGILVSATLESKGINDAIYSVDLYPRFWMLSYNKHSRVFQNKTVPEIITEILKKNNLTSIDFQMNLSGNYPKRTYCIQWREKDIDFVSRLLSEEGIFYYFKQEQGRDVIVFGDDPSAHTDSSPESSALYAPYTGYLGSSKETISNFSTISNIYTGKVELNAYDHEQPKKNLKTENSGNENNELSEFDPIGGYKDTKHGDMLARRRCESSGGKSRIVKGNGLFKNFSAGQKINISENPDDPNGETYITREVMHKGEQTESSGVSYEGKFEASPSDVPVRPEEVIQKPKIDIQSATVIGPDGEDIYIDELGRVQIQFHWQDDENTCWVRVVQPWAGTGYGTFFMPRIGNEVLIGFIQGDPDNPIIIGCIYNGENLPPYGPEEKTVTAIKTKITPEGEEQSFNEIKINDQSDAEEISIHTPGIFKIYAKKDKTEKIDGSKRIEVTGNHIEKIEKGMQVEVGGNLSETIDGEKSVTVTGKHDESTTEGYSLKAKNASITAEDEIKLIVGENSITISKDIIEIKALDLKITADSSLLKASGPNKIKGEVVEINCS
;
A
#
# COMPACT_ATOMS: atom_id res chain seq x y z
N MET A 1 8.35 64.16 -21.64
CA MET A 1 7.71 64.12 -22.98
C MET A 1 7.63 62.66 -23.36
N SER A 2 6.49 62.02 -23.10
CA SER A 2 6.24 60.61 -23.44
C SER A 2 6.09 60.49 -24.95
N SER A 3 6.89 59.64 -25.58
CA SER A 3 6.75 59.32 -27.00
C SER A 3 5.60 58.31 -27.17
N GLU A 4 4.38 58.79 -27.36
CA GLU A 4 3.25 57.92 -27.72
C GLU A 4 3.54 57.21 -29.06
N LEU A 5 3.18 55.92 -29.15
CA LEU A 5 3.29 55.12 -30.38
C LEU A 5 2.35 55.66 -31.48
N GLN A 6 2.83 55.68 -32.73
CA GLN A 6 2.03 56.12 -33.88
C GLN A 6 0.96 55.07 -34.25
N ALA A 7 -0.11 55.50 -34.92
CA ALA A 7 -1.25 54.63 -35.29
C ALA A 7 -0.87 53.42 -36.18
N ASN A 8 0.29 53.44 -36.84
CA ASN A 8 0.77 52.41 -37.76
C ASN A 8 1.87 51.50 -37.17
N GLU A 9 2.24 51.65 -35.89
CA GLU A 9 3.24 50.78 -35.26
C GLU A 9 2.59 49.49 -34.74
N ALA A 10 3.20 48.34 -35.06
CA ALA A 10 2.71 47.03 -34.62
C ALA A 10 2.74 46.91 -33.09
N ARG A 11 1.62 46.54 -32.49
CA ARG A 11 1.47 46.37 -31.02
C ARG A 11 1.54 44.93 -30.55
N PHE A 12 1.42 44.00 -31.49
CA PHE A 12 1.60 42.58 -31.23
C PHE A 12 2.70 42.05 -32.14
N LEU A 13 3.73 41.49 -31.54
CA LEU A 13 4.89 40.93 -32.22
C LEU A 13 5.01 39.46 -31.88
N PHE A 14 5.40 38.63 -32.84
CA PHE A 14 5.66 37.22 -32.60
C PHE A 14 7.02 36.84 -33.15
N THR A 15 7.85 36.23 -32.30
CA THR A 15 9.22 35.86 -32.64
C THR A 15 9.47 34.40 -32.30
N THR A 16 10.24 33.73 -33.15
CA THR A 16 10.74 32.37 -32.95
C THR A 16 12.19 32.30 -33.41
N SER A 17 12.85 31.15 -33.23
CA SER A 17 14.17 30.91 -33.84
C SER A 17 14.13 30.95 -35.38
N LYS A 18 12.97 30.64 -35.99
CA LYS A 18 12.74 30.60 -37.44
C LYS A 18 12.48 31.96 -38.06
N GLY A 19 12.26 32.99 -37.25
CA GLY A 19 12.08 34.36 -37.70
C GLY A 19 11.00 35.13 -36.96
N LYS A 20 10.67 36.30 -37.52
CA LYS A 20 9.63 37.20 -37.02
C LYS A 20 8.37 37.04 -37.87
N PHE A 21 7.22 37.02 -37.20
CA PHE A 21 5.91 36.89 -37.83
C PHE A 21 5.06 38.10 -37.48
N SER A 22 4.21 38.52 -38.42
CA SER A 22 3.19 39.53 -38.16
C SER A 22 1.99 38.85 -37.50
N VAL A 23 1.61 39.30 -36.30
CA VAL A 23 0.42 38.80 -35.61
C VAL A 23 -0.82 39.40 -36.27
N MET A 24 -1.74 38.55 -36.72
CA MET A 24 -3.03 38.95 -37.28
C MET A 24 -4.12 39.00 -36.20
N ASN A 25 -4.24 37.92 -35.42
CA ASN A 25 -5.10 37.87 -34.24
C ASN A 25 -4.63 36.78 -33.29
N PHE A 26 -5.13 36.83 -32.06
CA PHE A 26 -4.93 35.77 -31.08
C PHE A 26 -6.05 35.72 -30.05
N SER A 27 -6.23 34.54 -29.47
CA SER A 27 -6.99 34.32 -28.24
C SER A 27 -6.10 33.61 -27.24
N GLY A 28 -6.02 34.12 -26.02
CA GLY A 28 -5.18 33.59 -24.96
C GLY A 28 -5.92 33.38 -23.65
N HIS A 29 -5.48 32.41 -22.86
CA HIS A 29 -5.96 32.15 -21.52
C HIS A 29 -4.78 31.90 -20.59
N GLU A 30 -4.73 32.62 -19.47
CA GLU A 30 -3.80 32.41 -18.37
C GLU A 30 -4.61 32.20 -17.09
N SER A 31 -4.25 31.22 -16.27
CA SER A 31 -4.93 30.98 -14.99
C SER A 31 -4.00 30.36 -13.95
N ILE A 32 -4.23 30.66 -12.67
CA ILE A 32 -3.52 30.01 -11.58
C ILE A 32 -3.86 28.51 -11.60
N SER A 33 -2.84 27.69 -11.38
CA SER A 33 -2.91 26.22 -11.38
C SER A 33 -3.33 25.60 -12.72
N THR A 34 -3.29 26.37 -13.81
CA THR A 34 -3.55 25.90 -15.18
C THR A 34 -2.46 26.39 -16.14
N PRO A 35 -1.94 25.55 -17.06
CA PRO A 35 -1.00 26.01 -18.08
C PRO A 35 -1.67 27.04 -18.99
N TYR A 36 -0.99 28.17 -19.27
CA TYR A 36 -1.53 29.13 -20.22
C TYR A 36 -1.54 28.57 -21.64
N HIS A 37 -2.43 29.08 -22.48
CA HIS A 37 -2.55 28.71 -23.88
C HIS A 37 -2.90 29.93 -24.71
N PHE A 38 -2.17 30.12 -25.81
CA PHE A 38 -2.49 31.13 -26.82
C PHE A 38 -2.64 30.48 -28.19
N ASN A 39 -3.81 30.65 -28.80
CA ASN A 39 -4.03 30.37 -30.21
C ASN A 39 -3.77 31.65 -31.00
N ILE A 40 -2.83 31.60 -31.94
CA ILE A 40 -2.30 32.78 -32.61
C ILE A 40 -2.32 32.57 -34.12
N LYS A 41 -2.91 33.53 -34.84
CA LYS A 41 -2.86 33.59 -36.29
C LYS A 41 -1.75 34.54 -36.74
N LEU A 42 -0.84 34.02 -37.54
CA LEU A 42 0.41 34.64 -37.94
C LEU A 42 0.48 34.79 -39.45
N LYS A 43 1.08 35.87 -39.91
CA LYS A 43 1.50 36.07 -41.30
C LYS A 43 3.03 36.04 -41.36
N ALA A 44 3.58 35.11 -42.14
CA ALA A 44 5.00 35.01 -42.44
C ALA A 44 5.30 35.66 -43.79
N ALA A 45 6.42 36.38 -43.90
CA ALA A 45 6.94 36.86 -45.19
C ALA A 45 7.69 35.76 -45.96
N ASP A 46 8.15 34.72 -45.25
CA ASP A 46 8.66 33.50 -45.85
C ASP A 46 7.51 32.50 -46.00
N SER A 47 7.17 32.16 -47.24
CA SER A 47 6.07 31.24 -47.55
C SER A 47 6.47 29.77 -47.54
N ASP A 48 7.76 29.46 -47.35
CA ASP A 48 8.32 28.12 -47.46
C ASP A 48 8.58 27.44 -46.10
N ILE A 49 8.19 28.07 -44.99
CA ILE A 49 8.27 27.44 -43.66
C ILE A 49 7.28 26.27 -43.58
N ASP A 50 7.78 25.05 -43.43
CA ASP A 50 6.94 23.89 -43.17
C ASP A 50 6.36 23.99 -41.74
N PRO A 51 5.04 23.80 -41.52
CA PRO A 51 4.47 23.76 -40.17
C PRO A 51 5.21 22.82 -39.20
N ILE A 52 5.79 21.72 -39.66
CA ILE A 52 6.54 20.80 -38.79
C ILE A 52 7.78 21.47 -38.18
N ASP A 53 8.40 22.41 -38.90
CA ASP A 53 9.58 23.15 -38.45
C ASP A 53 9.24 24.18 -37.36
N LEU A 54 7.95 24.50 -37.17
CA LEU A 54 7.48 25.36 -36.09
C LEU A 54 7.17 24.57 -34.81
N ILE A 55 7.00 23.24 -34.89
CA ILE A 55 6.67 22.42 -33.72
C ILE A 55 7.89 22.29 -32.80
N LYS A 56 7.65 22.40 -31.49
CA LYS A 56 8.64 22.43 -30.41
C LYS A 56 9.60 23.63 -30.45
N GLU A 57 9.39 24.57 -31.35
CA GLU A 57 10.17 25.79 -31.37
C GLU A 57 9.82 26.70 -30.19
N TRP A 58 10.85 27.35 -29.68
CA TRP A 58 10.70 28.39 -28.68
C TRP A 58 10.16 29.66 -29.35
N ALA A 59 9.14 30.24 -28.74
CA ALA A 59 8.40 31.35 -29.31
C ALA A 59 8.05 32.40 -28.24
N CYS A 60 7.90 33.65 -28.66
CA CYS A 60 7.51 34.74 -27.80
C CYS A 60 6.45 35.61 -28.49
N LEU A 61 5.27 35.69 -27.89
CA LEU A 61 4.25 36.67 -28.21
C LEU A 61 4.47 37.90 -27.33
N THR A 62 4.70 39.06 -27.95
CA THR A 62 4.98 40.31 -27.25
C THR A 62 3.83 41.29 -27.40
N PHE A 63 3.35 41.79 -26.28
CA PHE A 63 2.37 42.87 -26.18
C PHE A 63 3.13 44.17 -25.93
N VAL A 64 3.05 45.08 -26.89
CA VAL A 64 3.62 46.43 -26.76
C VAL A 64 2.57 47.34 -26.14
N THR A 65 2.89 47.89 -24.97
CA THR A 65 2.02 48.86 -24.30
C THR A 65 2.12 50.22 -24.99
N GLN A 66 1.18 51.11 -24.70
CA GLN A 66 1.22 52.49 -25.21
C GLN A 66 2.47 53.29 -24.81
N ASN A 67 3.05 52.94 -23.65
CA ASN A 67 4.29 53.56 -23.15
C ASN A 67 5.55 52.93 -23.77
N LYS A 68 5.39 51.99 -24.71
CA LYS A 68 6.46 51.19 -25.34
C LYS A 68 7.10 50.15 -24.41
N ASP A 69 6.44 49.81 -23.31
CA ASP A 69 6.84 48.65 -22.52
C ASP A 69 6.45 47.38 -23.25
N GLU A 70 7.25 46.33 -23.07
CA GLU A 70 7.01 45.04 -23.68
C GLU A 70 6.65 44.03 -22.60
N ARG A 71 5.46 43.45 -22.74
CA ARG A 71 5.09 42.24 -22.01
C ARG A 71 5.32 41.04 -22.92
N HIS A 72 6.17 40.14 -22.47
CA HIS A 72 6.47 38.91 -23.19
C HIS A 72 5.64 37.75 -22.66
N ILE A 73 5.16 36.92 -23.57
CA ILE A 73 4.57 35.61 -23.31
C ILE A 73 5.43 34.61 -24.07
N ASN A 74 6.41 34.05 -23.35
CA ASN A 74 7.29 33.03 -23.89
C ASN A 74 6.58 31.68 -23.85
N GLY A 75 6.98 30.72 -24.69
CA GLY A 75 6.43 29.38 -24.67
C GLY A 75 6.97 28.51 -25.80
N ILE A 76 6.44 27.28 -25.88
CA ILE A 76 6.73 26.31 -26.92
C ILE A 76 5.52 26.15 -27.83
N LEU A 77 5.76 26.02 -29.13
CA LEU A 77 4.71 25.73 -30.10
C LEU A 77 4.45 24.23 -30.14
N VAL A 78 3.21 23.82 -29.92
CA VAL A 78 2.83 22.39 -29.88
C VAL A 78 1.96 21.96 -31.06
N SER A 79 1.41 22.94 -31.77
CA SER A 79 0.60 22.78 -32.96
C SER A 79 0.85 23.95 -33.90
N ALA A 80 0.90 23.66 -35.20
CA ALA A 80 1.06 24.64 -36.26
C ALA A 80 0.31 24.14 -37.50
N THR A 81 -0.47 25.02 -38.11
CA THR A 81 -1.26 24.73 -39.30
C THR A 81 -0.98 25.81 -40.35
N LEU A 82 -0.61 25.42 -41.56
CA LEU A 82 -0.57 26.32 -42.71
C LEU A 82 -2.00 26.51 -43.23
N GLU A 83 -2.58 27.68 -43.03
CA GLU A 83 -3.95 27.97 -43.45
C GLU A 83 -4.03 28.41 -44.92
N SER A 84 -3.06 29.22 -45.36
CA SER A 84 -2.98 29.66 -46.75
C SER A 84 -1.55 30.01 -47.13
N LYS A 85 -1.21 29.77 -48.40
CA LYS A 85 0.10 30.08 -48.97
C LYS A 85 -0.08 30.96 -50.21
N GLY A 86 0.44 32.18 -50.15
CA GLY A 86 0.59 33.10 -51.26
C GLY A 86 1.96 32.96 -51.94
N ILE A 87 2.27 33.88 -52.86
CA ILE A 87 3.54 33.89 -53.60
C ILE A 87 4.70 34.40 -52.71
N ASN A 88 4.42 35.37 -51.83
CA ASN A 88 5.42 36.04 -50.98
C ASN A 88 4.99 36.06 -49.51
N ASP A 89 3.93 35.35 -49.14
CA ASP A 89 3.45 35.29 -47.78
C ASP A 89 2.74 33.96 -47.50
N ALA A 90 2.66 33.60 -46.23
CA ALA A 90 1.89 32.46 -45.76
C ALA A 90 1.21 32.81 -44.43
N ILE A 91 0.04 32.23 -44.20
CA ILE A 91 -0.73 32.40 -42.98
C ILE A 91 -0.72 31.09 -42.21
N TYR A 92 -0.32 31.17 -40.94
CA TYR A 92 -0.25 30.04 -40.02
C TYR A 92 -1.17 30.28 -38.83
N SER A 93 -1.73 29.20 -38.30
CA SER A 93 -2.34 29.18 -36.97
C SER A 93 -1.51 28.28 -36.06
N VAL A 94 -1.08 28.81 -34.92
CA VAL A 94 -0.18 28.11 -33.98
C VAL A 94 -0.74 28.13 -32.57
N ASP A 95 -0.43 27.09 -31.80
CA ASP A 95 -0.75 27.00 -30.38
C ASP A 95 0.52 27.09 -29.53
N LEU A 96 0.58 28.14 -28.71
CA LEU A 96 1.67 28.45 -27.79
C LEU A 96 1.28 28.03 -26.36
N TYR A 97 2.14 27.23 -25.71
CA TYR A 97 1.97 26.74 -24.35
C TYR A 97 3.26 26.93 -23.52
N PRO A 98 3.21 26.88 -22.17
CA PRO A 98 4.42 26.78 -21.37
C PRO A 98 5.14 25.46 -21.60
N ARG A 99 6.45 25.40 -21.29
CA ARG A 99 7.19 24.11 -21.36
C ARG A 99 6.62 23.06 -20.43
N PHE A 100 6.03 23.50 -19.32
CA PHE A 100 5.32 22.63 -18.39
C PHE A 100 4.24 21.78 -19.09
N TRP A 101 3.62 22.27 -20.17
CA TRP A 101 2.63 21.52 -20.95
C TRP A 101 3.20 20.26 -21.60
N MET A 102 4.52 20.18 -21.81
CA MET A 102 5.15 18.98 -22.39
C MET A 102 4.94 17.73 -21.54
N LEU A 103 4.71 17.90 -20.23
CA LEU A 103 4.35 16.80 -19.33
C LEU A 103 3.01 16.14 -19.69
N SER A 104 2.16 16.80 -20.49
CA SER A 104 0.88 16.25 -20.97
C SER A 104 1.03 15.17 -22.03
N TYR A 105 2.23 15.00 -22.60
CA TYR A 105 2.53 13.97 -23.60
C TYR A 105 3.14 12.71 -23.00
N ASN A 106 3.61 12.78 -21.76
CA ASN A 106 4.25 11.66 -21.06
C ASN A 106 3.27 11.01 -20.08
N LYS A 107 3.16 9.68 -20.14
CA LYS A 107 2.25 8.89 -19.31
C LYS A 107 2.99 7.70 -18.73
N HIS A 108 2.94 7.56 -17.41
CA HIS A 108 3.73 6.55 -16.69
C HIS A 108 2.89 5.78 -15.66
N SER A 109 3.38 4.58 -15.34
CA SER A 109 3.11 3.91 -14.07
C SER A 109 4.43 3.75 -13.34
N ARG A 110 4.62 4.42 -12.21
CA ARG A 110 5.89 4.42 -11.46
C ARG A 110 5.69 4.71 -9.98
N VAL A 111 6.74 4.46 -9.20
CA VAL A 111 6.71 4.62 -7.75
C VAL A 111 7.67 5.70 -7.29
N PHE A 112 7.24 6.41 -6.25
CA PHE A 112 8.08 7.29 -5.46
C PHE A 112 8.05 6.84 -4.01
N GLN A 113 9.22 6.63 -3.43
CA GLN A 113 9.36 6.14 -2.05
C GLN A 113 10.11 7.15 -1.20
N ASN A 114 9.62 7.38 0.03
CA ASN A 114 10.26 8.22 1.05
C ASN A 114 10.62 9.65 0.59
N LYS A 115 9.76 10.24 -0.23
CA LYS A 115 9.91 11.60 -0.79
C LYS A 115 8.73 12.48 -0.38
N THR A 116 9.00 13.76 -0.21
CA THR A 116 7.96 14.80 -0.06
C THR A 116 7.36 15.14 -1.44
N VAL A 117 6.16 15.70 -1.46
CA VAL A 117 5.51 16.13 -2.72
C VAL A 117 6.40 17.10 -3.52
N PRO A 118 7.03 18.14 -2.94
CA PRO A 118 7.96 19.00 -3.68
C PRO A 118 9.17 18.28 -4.27
N GLU A 119 9.71 17.26 -3.58
CA GLU A 119 10.80 16.43 -4.11
C GLU A 119 10.34 15.59 -5.31
N ILE A 120 9.14 14.99 -5.24
CA ILE A 120 8.55 14.23 -6.36
C ILE A 120 8.36 15.13 -7.57
N ILE A 121 7.72 16.29 -7.39
CA ILE A 121 7.47 17.25 -8.48
C ILE A 121 8.80 17.68 -9.11
N THR A 122 9.79 18.04 -8.29
CA THR A 122 11.13 18.43 -8.76
C THR A 122 11.78 17.32 -9.60
N GLU A 123 11.67 16.07 -9.18
CA GLU A 123 12.20 14.93 -9.94
C GLU A 123 11.53 14.78 -11.31
N ILE A 124 10.20 14.92 -11.36
CA ILE A 124 9.44 14.83 -12.60
C ILE A 124 9.80 15.96 -13.56
N LEU A 125 9.87 17.20 -13.06
CA LEU A 125 10.27 18.36 -13.87
C LEU A 125 11.67 18.13 -14.47
N LYS A 126 12.64 17.67 -13.67
CA LYS A 126 14.00 17.37 -14.14
C LYS A 126 14.05 16.24 -15.17
N LYS A 127 13.30 15.15 -14.97
CA LYS A 127 13.16 14.06 -15.95
C LYS A 127 12.56 14.55 -17.28
N ASN A 128 11.79 15.64 -17.25
CA ASN A 128 11.20 16.29 -18.41
C ASN A 128 12.04 17.49 -18.93
N ASN A 129 13.34 17.54 -18.63
CA ASN A 129 14.28 18.59 -19.07
C ASN A 129 13.99 20.01 -18.56
N LEU A 130 13.25 20.15 -17.46
CA LEU A 130 13.11 21.42 -16.74
C LEU A 130 14.15 21.46 -15.61
N THR A 131 14.96 22.50 -15.62
CA THR A 131 16.06 22.71 -14.68
C THR A 131 15.70 23.73 -13.60
N SER A 132 16.58 23.95 -12.62
CA SER A 132 16.31 24.86 -11.49
C SER A 132 16.12 26.33 -11.88
N ILE A 133 16.40 26.70 -13.13
CA ILE A 133 16.13 28.04 -13.66
C ILE A 133 14.72 28.17 -14.26
N ASP A 134 14.01 27.05 -14.44
CA ASP A 134 12.72 26.99 -15.10
C ASP A 134 11.55 26.94 -14.10
N PHE A 135 11.85 26.75 -12.81
CA PHE A 135 10.84 26.74 -11.75
C PHE A 135 11.40 27.19 -10.39
N GLN A 136 10.50 27.67 -9.53
CA GLN A 136 10.77 28.14 -8.18
C GLN A 136 9.79 27.48 -7.20
N MET A 137 10.30 27.02 -6.07
CA MET A 137 9.49 26.46 -4.98
C MET A 137 9.38 27.50 -3.85
N ASN A 138 8.40 28.39 -3.94
CA ASN A 138 8.13 29.43 -2.94
C ASN A 138 7.14 28.90 -1.90
N LEU A 139 7.57 27.86 -1.19
CA LEU A 139 6.75 27.13 -0.23
C LEU A 139 7.15 27.49 1.21
N SER A 140 6.16 27.81 2.03
CA SER A 140 6.30 28.14 3.45
C SER A 140 5.91 26.99 4.37
N GLY A 141 5.12 26.04 3.87
CA GLY A 141 4.64 24.88 4.61
C GLY A 141 5.67 23.77 4.77
N ASN A 142 5.42 22.89 5.74
CA ASN A 142 6.17 21.65 5.92
C ASN A 142 5.39 20.47 5.30
N TYR A 143 6.04 19.68 4.44
CA TYR A 143 5.41 18.59 3.70
C TYR A 143 5.97 17.24 4.19
N PRO A 144 5.12 16.32 4.66
CA PRO A 144 5.60 15.03 5.13
C PRO A 144 6.13 14.19 3.96
N LYS A 145 7.08 13.31 4.27
CA LYS A 145 7.52 12.29 3.32
C LYS A 145 6.41 11.26 3.14
N ARG A 146 6.03 11.00 1.90
CA ARG A 146 5.18 9.86 1.56
C ARG A 146 6.05 8.61 1.58
N THR A 147 5.72 7.66 2.47
CA THR A 147 6.41 6.37 2.51
C THR A 147 6.34 5.70 1.14
N TYR A 148 5.21 5.84 0.46
CA TYR A 148 4.95 5.29 -0.85
C TYR A 148 3.94 6.15 -1.60
N CYS A 149 4.19 6.46 -2.88
CA CYS A 149 3.33 7.26 -3.74
C CYS A 149 3.38 6.70 -5.16
N ILE A 150 2.24 6.24 -5.69
CA ILE A 150 2.16 5.69 -7.05
C ILE A 150 1.64 6.76 -8.00
N GLN A 151 2.35 6.94 -9.12
CA GLN A 151 1.78 7.49 -10.35
C GLN A 151 1.17 6.32 -11.15
N TRP A 152 -0.15 6.27 -11.36
CA TRP A 152 -0.80 5.12 -12.02
C TRP A 152 -1.54 5.52 -13.29
N ARG A 153 -1.00 5.10 -14.45
CA ARG A 153 -1.60 5.32 -15.78
C ARG A 153 -2.13 6.75 -15.96
N GLU A 154 -1.38 7.72 -15.47
CA GLU A 154 -1.72 9.14 -15.49
C GLU A 154 -0.58 9.92 -16.16
N LYS A 155 -0.93 11.02 -16.82
CA LYS A 155 0.10 11.87 -17.43
C LYS A 155 0.93 12.52 -16.35
N ASP A 156 2.18 12.88 -16.66
CA ASP A 156 3.04 13.56 -15.70
C ASP A 156 2.41 14.88 -15.24
N ILE A 157 1.70 15.59 -16.13
CA ILE A 157 1.00 16.83 -15.78
C ILE A 157 -0.17 16.58 -14.82
N ASP A 158 -0.97 15.53 -15.07
CA ASP A 158 -2.14 15.19 -14.23
C ASP A 158 -1.68 14.77 -12.83
N PHE A 159 -0.60 13.97 -12.75
CA PHE A 159 -0.01 13.55 -11.49
C PHE A 159 0.53 14.73 -10.68
N VAL A 160 1.30 15.62 -11.32
CA VAL A 160 1.84 16.81 -10.66
C VAL A 160 0.70 17.71 -10.18
N SER A 161 -0.27 18.01 -11.04
CA SER A 161 -1.44 18.83 -10.67
C SER A 161 -2.24 18.22 -9.53
N ARG A 162 -2.41 16.89 -9.50
CA ARG A 162 -3.08 16.18 -8.41
C ARG A 162 -2.32 16.32 -7.11
N LEU A 163 -1.01 16.04 -7.08
CA LEU A 163 -0.20 16.17 -5.86
C LEU A 163 -0.17 17.62 -5.34
N LEU A 164 -0.10 18.59 -6.25
CA LEU A 164 -0.18 20.01 -5.91
C LEU A 164 -1.53 20.34 -5.26
N SER A 165 -2.63 19.85 -5.84
CA SER A 165 -3.98 20.08 -5.30
C SER A 165 -4.20 19.38 -3.95
N GLU A 166 -3.77 18.13 -3.80
CA GLU A 166 -3.82 17.38 -2.53
C GLU A 166 -3.15 18.16 -1.39
N GLU A 167 -2.01 18.80 -1.67
CA GLU A 167 -1.29 19.61 -0.70
C GLU A 167 -1.68 21.10 -0.78
N GLY A 168 -2.67 21.53 -1.56
CA GLY A 168 -3.07 22.94 -1.70
C GLY A 168 -1.97 23.90 -2.17
N ILE A 169 -1.01 23.40 -2.95
CA ILE A 169 0.04 24.19 -3.62
C ILE A 169 -0.52 24.66 -4.96
N PHE A 170 -0.52 25.96 -5.21
CA PHE A 170 -0.84 26.52 -6.52
C PHE A 170 0.43 26.71 -7.35
N TYR A 171 0.25 26.91 -8.65
CA TYR A 171 1.35 27.38 -9.50
C TYR A 171 0.89 28.45 -10.48
N TYR A 172 1.82 29.28 -10.93
CA TYR A 172 1.60 30.24 -12.03
C TYR A 172 2.90 30.42 -12.82
N PHE A 173 2.86 31.20 -13.89
CA PHE A 173 4.01 31.38 -14.78
C PHE A 173 4.47 32.84 -14.74
N LYS A 174 5.73 33.05 -14.38
CA LYS A 174 6.40 34.33 -14.49
C LYS A 174 7.14 34.38 -15.82
N GLN A 175 6.93 35.46 -16.57
CA GLN A 175 7.61 35.71 -17.83
C GLN A 175 8.92 36.45 -17.56
N GLU A 176 10.04 35.84 -17.92
CA GLU A 176 11.38 36.42 -17.83
C GLU A 176 12.01 36.55 -19.23
N GLN A 177 13.18 37.18 -19.34
CA GLN A 177 13.83 37.43 -20.64
C GLN A 177 14.06 36.11 -21.41
N GLY A 178 13.20 35.84 -22.39
CA GLY A 178 13.26 34.66 -23.25
C GLY A 178 12.85 33.35 -22.59
N ARG A 179 12.15 33.34 -21.45
CA ARG A 179 11.66 32.10 -20.83
C ARG A 179 10.42 32.29 -19.95
N ASP A 180 9.69 31.20 -19.77
CA ASP A 180 8.70 31.03 -18.72
C ASP A 180 9.33 30.35 -17.50
N VAL A 181 8.99 30.85 -16.31
CA VAL A 181 9.41 30.28 -15.01
C VAL A 181 8.16 29.89 -14.23
N ILE A 182 8.05 28.63 -13.84
CA ILE A 182 6.94 28.12 -13.04
C ILE A 182 7.17 28.51 -11.58
N VAL A 183 6.22 29.19 -10.95
CA VAL A 183 6.30 29.53 -9.53
C VAL A 183 5.29 28.67 -8.79
N PHE A 184 5.76 27.74 -7.97
CA PHE A 184 4.94 26.97 -7.04
C PHE A 184 4.83 27.72 -5.72
N GLY A 185 3.62 27.88 -5.18
CA GLY A 185 3.36 28.65 -3.98
C GLY A 185 2.28 28.04 -3.09
N ASP A 186 2.35 28.31 -1.79
CA ASP A 186 1.36 27.85 -0.81
C ASP A 186 0.88 28.96 0.15
N ASP A 187 1.25 30.21 -0.11
CA ASP A 187 0.97 31.37 0.73
C ASP A 187 0.84 32.63 -0.15
N PRO A 188 0.04 33.65 0.24
CA PRO A 188 -0.07 34.90 -0.51
C PRO A 188 1.26 35.62 -0.79
N SER A 189 2.29 35.39 0.02
CA SER A 189 3.64 35.93 -0.19
C SER A 189 4.36 35.37 -1.43
N ALA A 190 3.92 34.23 -1.97
CA ALA A 190 4.49 33.65 -3.18
C ALA A 190 4.07 34.39 -4.48
N HIS A 191 3.04 35.24 -4.41
CA HIS A 191 2.63 36.10 -5.53
C HIS A 191 3.56 37.30 -5.66
N THR A 192 4.06 37.52 -6.87
CA THR A 192 4.91 38.65 -7.23
C THR A 192 4.08 39.81 -7.77
N ASP A 193 4.60 41.03 -7.70
CA ASP A 193 3.96 42.18 -8.33
C ASP A 193 4.01 42.04 -9.86
N SER A 194 2.91 42.37 -10.53
CA SER A 194 2.99 42.74 -11.95
C SER A 194 3.82 44.03 -11.98
N SER A 195 4.93 44.04 -12.75
CA SER A 195 5.96 45.10 -12.93
C SER A 195 5.77 46.45 -12.18
N PRO A 196 6.83 47.11 -11.64
CA PRO A 196 6.72 48.32 -10.80
C PRO A 196 5.87 49.51 -11.34
N GLU A 197 5.53 49.54 -12.64
CA GLU A 197 4.66 50.56 -13.28
C GLU A 197 3.19 50.10 -13.50
N SER A 198 2.80 48.92 -13.00
CA SER A 198 1.54 48.23 -13.33
C SER A 198 0.35 48.61 -12.45
N SER A 199 0.06 49.91 -12.25
CA SER A 199 -1.30 50.25 -11.81
C SER A 199 -2.22 50.25 -13.01
N ALA A 200 -3.25 49.43 -12.99
CA ALA A 200 -4.29 49.47 -13.99
C ALA A 200 -5.24 50.63 -13.65
N LEU A 201 -5.44 51.55 -14.61
CA LEU A 201 -6.35 52.67 -14.43
C LEU A 201 -7.79 52.23 -14.74
N TYR A 202 -8.72 52.42 -13.81
CA TYR A 202 -10.14 52.27 -14.09
C TYR A 202 -10.69 53.53 -14.76
N ALA A 203 -11.31 53.37 -15.92
CA ALA A 203 -11.98 54.46 -16.62
C ALA A 203 -13.19 53.89 -17.38
N PRO A 204 -14.42 54.05 -16.85
CA PRO A 204 -15.62 53.50 -17.47
C PRO A 204 -15.91 54.17 -18.82
N TYR A 205 -16.55 53.44 -19.72
CA TYR A 205 -16.89 53.95 -21.04
C TYR A 205 -17.99 55.03 -20.94
N THR A 206 -17.60 56.30 -20.88
CA THR A 206 -18.53 57.45 -20.73
C THR A 206 -18.96 58.07 -22.07
N GLY A 207 -18.76 57.37 -23.19
CA GLY A 207 -19.19 57.83 -24.53
C GLY A 207 -18.31 58.93 -25.15
N TYR A 208 -17.24 59.37 -24.47
CA TYR A 208 -16.26 60.30 -25.03
C TYR A 208 -15.18 59.51 -25.80
N LEU A 209 -15.23 59.57 -27.13
CA LEU A 209 -14.14 59.10 -28.00
C LEU A 209 -12.89 59.94 -27.70
N GLY A 210 -11.84 59.34 -27.13
CA GLY A 210 -10.55 60.02 -27.12
C GLY A 210 -9.43 59.44 -26.25
N SER A 211 -9.69 58.65 -25.21
CA SER A 211 -8.56 58.06 -24.49
C SER A 211 -8.14 56.75 -25.15
N SER A 212 -7.15 56.85 -26.03
CA SER A 212 -6.26 55.73 -26.37
C SER A 212 -5.41 55.39 -25.14
N LYS A 213 -6.01 55.17 -23.96
CA LYS A 213 -5.33 54.79 -22.72
C LYS A 213 -5.62 53.32 -22.41
N GLU A 214 -4.63 52.58 -21.94
CA GLU A 214 -4.81 51.21 -21.47
C GLU A 214 -5.55 51.19 -20.13
N THR A 215 -6.88 51.14 -20.17
CA THR A 215 -7.73 51.21 -18.98
C THR A 215 -8.58 49.95 -18.78
N ILE A 216 -9.05 49.75 -17.55
CA ILE A 216 -10.14 48.85 -17.23
C ILE A 216 -11.45 49.62 -17.43
N SER A 217 -12.35 49.06 -18.24
CA SER A 217 -13.61 49.71 -18.63
C SER A 217 -14.81 49.27 -17.79
N ASN A 218 -14.78 48.03 -17.32
CA ASN A 218 -15.79 47.48 -16.42
C ASN A 218 -15.12 46.80 -15.24
N PHE A 219 -15.71 46.94 -14.08
CA PHE A 219 -15.32 46.29 -12.84
C PHE A 219 -16.58 45.86 -12.10
N SER A 220 -16.56 44.67 -11.52
CA SER A 220 -17.70 44.11 -10.80
C SER A 220 -17.21 43.19 -9.69
N THR A 221 -17.85 43.26 -8.54
CA THR A 221 -17.60 42.36 -7.41
C THR A 221 -18.65 41.27 -7.40
N ILE A 222 -18.22 40.02 -7.23
CA ILE A 222 -19.08 38.86 -7.12
C ILE A 222 -18.85 38.25 -5.74
N SER A 223 -19.96 38.01 -5.03
CA SER A 223 -19.95 37.30 -3.76
C SER A 223 -20.64 35.94 -3.91
N ASN A 224 -19.96 34.86 -3.51
CA ASN A 224 -20.46 33.49 -3.61
C ASN A 224 -20.58 32.86 -2.22
N ILE A 225 -21.57 31.97 -2.05
CA ILE A 225 -21.63 31.07 -0.90
C ILE A 225 -20.50 30.03 -0.99
N TYR A 226 -20.00 29.58 0.15
CA TYR A 226 -18.90 28.60 0.24
C TYR A 226 -19.04 27.71 1.47
N THR A 227 -18.28 26.61 1.51
CA THR A 227 -18.19 25.71 2.65
C THR A 227 -17.32 26.34 3.74
N GLY A 228 -17.92 26.69 4.88
CA GLY A 228 -17.21 27.34 5.98
C GLY A 228 -16.44 26.37 6.87
N LYS A 229 -16.80 25.08 6.87
CA LYS A 229 -16.18 24.07 7.76
C LYS A 229 -15.72 22.82 6.99
N VAL A 230 -14.51 22.36 7.27
CA VAL A 230 -13.99 21.08 6.77
C VAL A 230 -13.55 20.22 7.96
N GLU A 231 -14.08 19.01 8.03
CA GLU A 231 -13.70 17.98 8.99
C GLU A 231 -13.04 16.81 8.25
N LEU A 232 -11.84 16.42 8.66
CA LEU A 232 -11.13 15.28 8.12
C LEU A 232 -10.94 14.21 9.19
N ASN A 233 -10.85 12.96 8.77
CA ASN A 233 -10.38 11.87 9.61
C ASN A 233 -9.47 10.94 8.82
N ALA A 234 -8.64 10.16 9.50
CA ALA A 234 -7.77 9.17 8.87
C ALA A 234 -7.60 7.95 9.76
N TYR A 235 -7.05 6.88 9.20
CA TYR A 235 -6.71 5.67 9.93
C TYR A 235 -5.24 5.31 9.69
N ASP A 236 -4.47 5.24 10.77
CA ASP A 236 -3.10 4.73 10.75
C ASP A 236 -3.07 3.33 11.38
N HIS A 237 -2.76 2.32 10.57
CA HIS A 237 -2.67 0.94 11.02
C HIS A 237 -1.49 0.69 11.97
N GLU A 238 -0.46 1.53 11.95
CA GLU A 238 0.67 1.45 12.89
C GLU A 238 0.27 1.99 14.27
N GLN A 239 -0.69 2.91 14.33
CA GLN A 239 -1.19 3.54 15.55
C GLN A 239 -2.74 3.55 15.59
N PRO A 240 -3.42 2.38 15.60
CA PRO A 240 -4.86 2.26 15.30
C PRO A 240 -5.80 2.93 16.32
N LYS A 241 -5.29 3.29 17.52
CA LYS A 241 -6.04 4.01 18.56
C LYS A 241 -5.82 5.53 18.52
N LYS A 242 -4.91 6.02 17.68
CA LYS A 242 -4.62 7.44 17.57
C LYS A 242 -5.83 8.16 16.99
N ASN A 243 -6.30 9.19 17.68
CA ASN A 243 -7.32 10.06 17.11
C ASN A 243 -6.68 10.96 16.05
N LEU A 244 -7.07 10.75 14.80
CA LEU A 244 -6.62 11.52 13.65
C LEU A 244 -7.71 12.47 13.15
N LYS A 245 -8.83 12.63 13.86
CA LYS A 245 -9.85 13.60 13.47
C LYS A 245 -9.27 15.02 13.59
N THR A 246 -9.37 15.78 12.51
CA THR A 246 -8.96 17.20 12.44
C THR A 246 -10.09 18.03 11.86
N GLU A 247 -10.12 19.31 12.16
CA GLU A 247 -11.11 20.23 11.60
C GLU A 247 -10.55 21.64 11.42
N ASN A 248 -11.10 22.35 10.46
CA ASN A 248 -10.92 23.79 10.31
C ASN A 248 -12.27 24.45 10.07
N SER A 249 -12.45 25.66 10.59
CA SER A 249 -13.67 26.45 10.41
C SER A 249 -13.31 27.90 10.12
N GLY A 250 -13.97 28.47 9.14
CA GLY A 250 -13.89 29.89 8.81
C GLY A 250 -14.75 30.75 9.75
N ASN A 251 -14.87 32.02 9.39
CA ASN A 251 -15.66 32.98 10.15
C ASN A 251 -17.15 32.94 9.81
N GLU A 252 -17.53 32.43 8.63
CA GLU A 252 -18.90 32.41 8.10
C GLU A 252 -19.23 31.05 7.48
N ASN A 253 -20.52 30.79 7.26
CA ASN A 253 -21.05 29.58 6.60
C ASN A 253 -20.63 28.25 7.25
N ASN A 254 -20.37 28.24 8.57
CA ASN A 254 -19.91 27.05 9.31
C ASN A 254 -20.98 25.95 9.41
N GLU A 255 -22.24 26.28 9.13
CA GLU A 255 -23.34 25.32 8.96
C GLU A 255 -23.24 24.52 7.65
N LEU A 256 -22.47 25.01 6.67
CA LEU A 256 -22.13 24.29 5.44
C LEU A 256 -20.78 23.62 5.64
N SER A 257 -20.80 22.30 5.84
CA SER A 257 -19.61 21.52 6.15
C SER A 257 -19.32 20.38 5.18
N GLU A 258 -18.03 20.12 4.99
CA GLU A 258 -17.49 18.93 4.34
C GLU A 258 -16.96 17.97 5.42
N PHE A 259 -17.24 16.68 5.28
CA PHE A 259 -16.61 15.63 6.08
C PHE A 259 -16.00 14.56 5.18
N ASP A 260 -14.70 14.32 5.32
CA ASP A 260 -13.97 13.29 4.59
C ASP A 260 -13.23 12.33 5.55
N PRO A 261 -13.60 11.04 5.61
CA PRO A 261 -13.00 10.08 6.52
C PRO A 261 -11.66 9.50 6.02
N ILE A 262 -11.13 9.95 4.88
CA ILE A 262 -9.96 9.38 4.19
C ILE A 262 -8.91 10.47 3.98
N GLY A 263 -8.44 11.06 5.08
CA GLY A 263 -7.55 12.22 5.07
C GLY A 263 -6.14 11.96 4.53
N GLY A 264 -5.71 10.70 4.37
CA GLY A 264 -4.40 10.37 3.79
C GLY A 264 -3.18 10.83 4.61
N TYR A 265 -3.37 11.24 5.87
CA TYR A 265 -2.31 11.70 6.78
C TYR A 265 -2.14 10.77 7.99
N LYS A 266 -0.94 10.78 8.58
CA LYS A 266 -0.59 9.97 9.76
C LYS A 266 -0.49 10.77 11.07
N ASP A 267 -0.57 12.09 10.99
CA ASP A 267 -0.54 12.98 12.17
C ASP A 267 -1.48 14.17 12.00
N THR A 268 -1.93 14.71 13.13
CA THR A 268 -2.94 15.77 13.14
C THR A 268 -2.41 17.11 12.63
N LYS A 269 -1.09 17.38 12.66
CA LYS A 269 -0.57 18.66 12.14
C LYS A 269 -0.72 18.73 10.62
N HIS A 270 -0.45 17.62 9.92
CA HIS A 270 -0.72 17.54 8.49
C HIS A 270 -2.23 17.59 8.21
N GLY A 271 -3.03 16.85 8.99
CA GLY A 271 -4.50 16.89 8.86
C GLY A 271 -5.13 18.28 9.09
N ASP A 272 -4.65 19.05 10.08
CA ASP A 272 -5.11 20.42 10.36
C ASP A 272 -4.76 21.35 9.19
N MET A 273 -3.56 21.17 8.62
CA MET A 273 -3.10 21.93 7.46
C MET A 273 -3.93 21.61 6.21
N LEU A 274 -4.25 20.34 5.95
CA LEU A 274 -5.12 19.93 4.85
C LEU A 274 -6.56 20.46 5.01
N ALA A 275 -7.13 20.34 6.22
CA ALA A 275 -8.46 20.87 6.50
C ALA A 275 -8.53 22.38 6.28
N ARG A 276 -7.53 23.12 6.75
CA ARG A 276 -7.38 24.56 6.50
C ARG A 276 -7.28 24.87 5.01
N ARG A 277 -6.45 24.14 4.25
CA ARG A 277 -6.26 24.37 2.81
C ARG A 277 -7.53 24.09 2.01
N ARG A 278 -8.33 23.08 2.38
CA ARG A 278 -9.66 22.82 1.76
C ARG A 278 -10.66 23.93 2.09
N CYS A 279 -10.71 24.41 3.34
CA CYS A 279 -11.51 25.59 3.70
C CYS A 279 -11.10 26.83 2.89
N GLU A 280 -9.79 27.11 2.77
CA GLU A 280 -9.26 28.23 1.99
C GLU A 280 -9.58 28.08 0.50
N SER A 281 -9.55 26.87 -0.06
CA SER A 281 -9.95 26.62 -1.45
C SER A 281 -11.43 26.92 -1.70
N SER A 282 -12.31 26.47 -0.80
CA SER A 282 -13.75 26.78 -0.90
C SER A 282 -14.02 28.29 -0.71
N GLY A 283 -13.42 28.89 0.32
CA GLY A 283 -13.60 30.30 0.66
C GLY A 283 -12.90 31.28 -0.27
N GLY A 284 -11.90 30.85 -1.05
CA GLY A 284 -11.13 31.69 -1.97
C GLY A 284 -11.98 32.34 -3.08
N LYS A 285 -13.17 31.78 -3.35
CA LYS A 285 -14.16 32.33 -4.30
C LYS A 285 -15.30 33.12 -3.64
N SER A 286 -15.29 33.27 -2.32
CA SER A 286 -16.33 33.98 -1.58
C SER A 286 -16.47 35.44 -2.03
N ARG A 287 -15.34 36.09 -2.36
CA ARG A 287 -15.25 37.45 -2.91
C ARG A 287 -14.26 37.45 -4.07
N ILE A 288 -14.75 37.60 -5.28
CA ILE A 288 -13.93 37.76 -6.50
C ILE A 288 -14.33 39.06 -7.20
N VAL A 289 -13.40 39.61 -7.98
CA VAL A 289 -13.66 40.76 -8.84
C VAL A 289 -13.46 40.34 -10.29
N LYS A 290 -14.34 40.82 -11.17
CA LYS A 290 -14.25 40.62 -12.62
C LYS A 290 -14.27 41.94 -13.34
N GLY A 291 -13.49 42.03 -14.40
CA GLY A 291 -13.47 43.22 -15.24
C GLY A 291 -12.99 42.94 -16.65
N ASN A 292 -13.11 43.95 -17.49
CA ASN A 292 -12.55 43.91 -18.84
C ASN A 292 -12.06 45.29 -19.30
N GLY A 293 -11.10 45.30 -20.21
CA GLY A 293 -10.57 46.55 -20.75
C GLY A 293 -9.37 46.36 -21.67
N LEU A 294 -8.62 47.44 -21.87
CA LEU A 294 -7.51 47.53 -22.81
C LEU A 294 -6.13 47.33 -22.17
N PHE A 295 -6.08 47.07 -20.86
CA PHE A 295 -4.85 46.89 -20.08
C PHE A 295 -4.18 45.55 -20.40
N LYS A 296 -2.97 45.60 -20.97
CA LYS A 296 -2.26 44.41 -21.49
C LYS A 296 -1.45 43.68 -20.43
N ASN A 297 -1.13 44.32 -19.31
CA ASN A 297 -0.18 43.81 -18.31
C ASN A 297 -0.80 42.88 -17.25
N PHE A 298 -2.04 42.47 -17.39
CA PHE A 298 -2.63 41.44 -16.53
C PHE A 298 -1.94 40.10 -16.75
N SER A 299 -1.45 39.47 -15.68
CA SER A 299 -0.84 38.14 -15.71
C SER A 299 -1.35 37.31 -14.54
N ALA A 300 -1.80 36.09 -14.81
CA ALA A 300 -2.27 35.19 -13.75
C ALA A 300 -1.17 34.91 -12.72
N GLY A 301 -1.54 34.91 -11.44
CA GLY A 301 -0.65 34.71 -10.30
C GLY A 301 0.12 35.95 -9.82
N GLN A 302 -0.02 37.09 -10.50
CA GLN A 302 0.61 38.35 -10.10
C GLN A 302 -0.35 39.31 -9.40
N LYS A 303 0.21 40.15 -8.53
CA LYS A 303 -0.51 41.22 -7.84
C LYS A 303 -0.73 42.41 -8.77
N ILE A 304 -1.92 43.01 -8.69
CA ILE A 304 -2.33 44.17 -9.48
C ILE A 304 -3.09 45.16 -8.60
N ASN A 305 -2.83 46.44 -8.79
CA ASN A 305 -3.57 47.53 -8.16
C ASN A 305 -4.43 48.24 -9.21
N ILE A 306 -5.71 48.46 -8.89
CA ILE A 306 -6.65 49.15 -9.77
C ILE A 306 -6.90 50.54 -9.21
N SER A 307 -6.41 51.57 -9.89
CA SER A 307 -6.53 52.96 -9.46
C SER A 307 -7.77 53.63 -10.03
N GLU A 308 -8.25 54.68 -9.35
CA GLU A 308 -9.41 55.50 -9.75
C GLU A 308 -10.73 54.73 -9.89
N ASN A 309 -10.85 53.57 -9.23
CA ASN A 309 -12.09 52.81 -9.16
C ASN A 309 -13.00 53.34 -8.04
N PRO A 310 -14.18 53.92 -8.33
CA PRO A 310 -15.08 54.41 -7.29
C PRO A 310 -15.67 53.29 -6.42
N ASP A 311 -15.74 52.05 -6.92
CA ASP A 311 -16.21 50.89 -6.16
C ASP A 311 -15.12 50.31 -5.24
N ASP A 312 -13.88 50.76 -5.40
CA ASP A 312 -12.73 50.45 -4.55
C ASP A 312 -11.93 51.74 -4.22
N PRO A 313 -12.51 52.65 -3.42
CA PRO A 313 -11.93 53.97 -3.17
C PRO A 313 -10.64 53.93 -2.35
N ASN A 314 -10.37 52.81 -1.66
CA ASN A 314 -9.17 52.61 -0.85
C ASN A 314 -8.03 51.93 -1.60
N GLY A 315 -8.30 51.39 -2.80
CA GLY A 315 -7.31 50.73 -3.66
C GLY A 315 -6.78 49.44 -3.05
N GLU A 316 -7.61 48.41 -2.98
CA GLU A 316 -7.17 47.06 -2.61
C GLU A 316 -6.17 46.51 -3.64
N THR A 317 -5.20 45.73 -3.17
CA THR A 317 -4.34 44.92 -4.04
C THR A 317 -5.04 43.61 -4.34
N TYR A 318 -5.07 43.22 -5.61
CA TYR A 318 -5.69 41.99 -6.07
C TYR A 318 -4.65 41.01 -6.60
N ILE A 319 -4.88 39.70 -6.44
CA ILE A 319 -4.17 38.62 -7.11
C ILE A 319 -4.99 38.22 -8.33
N THR A 320 -4.40 38.38 -9.52
CA THR A 320 -5.05 37.98 -10.77
C THR A 320 -5.15 36.45 -10.84
N ARG A 321 -6.37 35.90 -10.82
CA ARG A 321 -6.61 34.45 -10.87
C ARG A 321 -6.60 33.94 -12.30
N GLU A 322 -7.30 34.65 -13.18
CA GLU A 322 -7.52 34.28 -14.57
C GLU A 322 -7.49 35.52 -15.46
N VAL A 323 -6.97 35.38 -16.67
CA VAL A 323 -7.01 36.38 -17.72
C VAL A 323 -7.31 35.73 -19.07
N MET A 324 -8.30 36.27 -19.76
CA MET A 324 -8.60 35.96 -21.15
C MET A 324 -8.15 37.14 -22.03
N HIS A 325 -7.31 36.86 -23.01
CA HIS A 325 -6.79 37.84 -23.95
C HIS A 325 -7.41 37.66 -25.33
N LYS A 326 -7.82 38.75 -25.97
CA LYS A 326 -8.15 38.79 -27.39
C LYS A 326 -7.47 39.97 -28.03
N GLY A 327 -6.76 39.74 -29.12
CA GLY A 327 -6.15 40.81 -29.90
C GLY A 327 -6.31 40.60 -31.38
N GLU A 328 -6.45 41.70 -32.12
CA GLU A 328 -6.50 41.72 -33.57
C GLU A 328 -5.63 42.87 -34.09
N GLN A 329 -4.87 42.60 -35.14
CA GLN A 329 -4.01 43.56 -35.81
C GLN A 329 -3.99 43.22 -37.30
N THR A 330 -4.75 43.99 -38.09
CA THR A 330 -4.73 43.89 -39.55
C THR A 330 -4.66 45.27 -40.19
N GLU A 331 -4.19 45.35 -41.43
CA GLU A 331 -4.16 46.61 -42.19
C GLU A 331 -5.56 47.21 -42.36
N SER A 332 -6.61 46.38 -42.39
CA SER A 332 -8.00 46.82 -42.59
C SER A 332 -8.75 47.20 -41.31
N SER A 333 -8.52 46.47 -40.20
CA SER A 333 -9.25 46.65 -38.92
C SER A 333 -8.46 47.46 -37.89
N GLY A 334 -7.20 47.81 -38.18
CA GLY A 334 -6.33 48.49 -37.23
C GLY A 334 -5.90 47.53 -36.10
N VAL A 335 -5.61 48.09 -34.92
CA VAL A 335 -5.17 47.33 -33.76
C VAL A 335 -6.24 47.38 -32.66
N SER A 336 -6.71 46.23 -32.21
CA SER A 336 -7.63 46.09 -31.09
C SER A 336 -7.14 45.06 -30.07
N TYR A 337 -7.51 45.27 -28.81
CA TYR A 337 -7.20 44.38 -27.70
C TYR A 337 -8.36 44.40 -26.70
N GLU A 338 -8.72 43.26 -26.16
CA GLU A 338 -9.60 43.15 -25.00
C GLU A 338 -9.01 42.10 -24.04
N GLY A 339 -8.74 42.50 -22.81
CA GLY A 339 -8.46 41.61 -21.70
C GLY A 339 -9.69 41.50 -20.80
N LYS A 340 -10.05 40.28 -20.41
CA LYS A 340 -11.03 40.01 -19.34
C LYS A 340 -10.30 39.32 -18.20
N PHE A 341 -10.51 39.75 -16.97
CA PHE A 341 -9.81 39.18 -15.83
C PHE A 341 -10.78 38.78 -14.70
N GLU A 342 -10.36 37.80 -13.92
CA GLU A 342 -10.87 37.49 -12.60
C GLU A 342 -9.73 37.64 -11.59
N ALA A 343 -9.99 38.28 -10.46
CA ALA A 343 -9.00 38.44 -9.40
C ALA A 343 -9.63 38.25 -8.01
N SER A 344 -8.81 37.85 -7.04
CA SER A 344 -9.17 37.83 -5.62
C SER A 344 -8.44 38.95 -4.89
N PRO A 345 -9.00 39.53 -3.83
CA PRO A 345 -8.25 40.37 -2.91
C PRO A 345 -6.97 39.66 -2.42
N SER A 346 -5.87 40.39 -2.27
CA SER A 346 -4.55 39.79 -2.01
C SER A 346 -4.37 39.19 -0.62
N ASP A 347 -5.28 39.50 0.31
CA ASP A 347 -5.35 38.92 1.66
C ASP A 347 -6.12 37.59 1.69
N VAL A 348 -6.87 37.26 0.62
CA VAL A 348 -7.57 35.98 0.47
C VAL A 348 -6.62 34.94 -0.12
N PRO A 349 -6.35 33.82 0.58
CA PRO A 349 -5.51 32.76 0.05
C PRO A 349 -6.11 32.15 -1.23
N VAL A 350 -5.33 32.10 -2.30
CA VAL A 350 -5.72 31.43 -3.54
C VAL A 350 -5.18 30.01 -3.53
N ARG A 351 -6.07 29.02 -3.69
CA ARG A 351 -5.74 27.59 -3.74
C ARG A 351 -6.21 26.98 -5.07
N PRO A 352 -5.66 25.83 -5.50
CA PRO A 352 -6.25 25.04 -6.56
C PRO A 352 -7.72 24.72 -6.24
N GLU A 353 -8.60 24.90 -7.23
CA GLU A 353 -10.06 24.87 -7.04
C GLU A 353 -10.64 23.47 -6.97
N GLU A 354 -10.03 22.51 -7.67
CA GLU A 354 -10.49 21.12 -7.71
C GLU A 354 -9.45 20.20 -7.09
N VAL A 355 -9.88 19.39 -6.12
CA VAL A 355 -9.14 18.18 -5.74
C VAL A 355 -9.23 17.22 -6.91
N ILE A 356 -8.18 17.18 -7.74
CA ILE A 356 -8.09 16.26 -8.86
C ILE A 356 -8.18 14.85 -8.30
N GLN A 357 -9.21 14.11 -8.71
CA GLN A 357 -9.45 12.78 -8.18
C GLN A 357 -8.28 11.87 -8.52
N LYS A 358 -7.80 11.17 -7.49
CA LYS A 358 -6.76 10.16 -7.66
C LYS A 358 -7.24 9.02 -8.57
N PRO A 359 -6.42 8.56 -9.53
CA PRO A 359 -6.80 7.40 -10.33
C PRO A 359 -7.03 6.20 -9.41
N LYS A 360 -8.09 5.44 -9.69
CA LYS A 360 -8.33 4.18 -9.00
C LYS A 360 -7.57 3.06 -9.69
N ILE A 361 -7.02 2.17 -8.89
CA ILE A 361 -6.34 0.97 -9.36
C ILE A 361 -7.11 -0.26 -8.88
N ASP A 362 -7.34 -1.19 -9.81
CA ASP A 362 -7.92 -2.50 -9.53
C ASP A 362 -6.84 -3.46 -9.00
N ILE A 363 -7.23 -4.67 -8.65
CA ILE A 363 -6.31 -5.70 -8.18
C ILE A 363 -5.17 -5.90 -9.19
N GLN A 364 -3.93 -5.89 -8.71
CA GLN A 364 -2.72 -6.19 -9.49
C GLN A 364 -2.03 -7.44 -8.93
N SER A 365 -1.14 -8.06 -9.70
CA SER A 365 -0.17 -9.00 -9.15
C SER A 365 1.20 -8.34 -8.95
N ALA A 366 1.97 -8.86 -8.00
CA ALA A 366 3.32 -8.43 -7.68
C ALA A 366 4.14 -9.62 -7.19
N THR A 367 5.46 -9.49 -7.24
CA THR A 367 6.40 -10.46 -6.67
C THR A 367 6.84 -9.99 -5.30
N VAL A 368 6.90 -10.91 -4.33
CA VAL A 368 7.49 -10.66 -3.02
C VAL A 368 9.01 -10.63 -3.16
N ILE A 369 9.65 -9.58 -2.64
CA ILE A 369 11.09 -9.34 -2.75
C ILE A 369 11.72 -9.15 -1.37
N GLY A 370 13.05 -9.28 -1.32
CA GLY A 370 13.85 -9.06 -0.12
C GLY A 370 15.34 -9.21 -0.41
N PRO A 371 16.21 -9.13 0.60
CA PRO A 371 17.65 -9.25 0.44
C PRO A 371 18.07 -10.60 -0.17
N ASP A 372 19.17 -10.58 -0.92
CA ASP A 372 19.77 -11.81 -1.48
C ASP A 372 20.12 -12.82 -0.37
N GLY A 373 19.79 -14.09 -0.61
CA GLY A 373 20.08 -15.19 0.31
C GLY A 373 19.04 -15.39 1.42
N GLU A 374 18.04 -14.50 1.53
CA GLU A 374 16.90 -14.68 2.43
C GLU A 374 15.75 -15.41 1.73
N ASP A 375 15.01 -16.23 2.47
CA ASP A 375 13.75 -16.87 2.01
C ASP A 375 12.52 -16.10 2.50
N ILE A 376 12.61 -15.49 3.69
CA ILE A 376 11.51 -14.77 4.34
C ILE A 376 12.02 -13.41 4.80
N TYR A 377 11.42 -12.34 4.29
CA TYR A 377 11.74 -10.97 4.69
C TYR A 377 10.49 -10.22 5.12
N ILE A 378 10.30 -10.12 6.44
CA ILE A 378 9.12 -9.50 7.07
C ILE A 378 9.53 -8.49 8.13
N ASP A 379 8.68 -7.48 8.37
CA ASP A 379 8.87 -6.53 9.47
C ASP A 379 8.07 -6.89 10.73
N GLU A 380 8.14 -6.05 11.76
CA GLU A 380 7.47 -6.26 13.06
C GLU A 380 5.94 -6.35 12.97
N LEU A 381 5.33 -5.86 11.89
CA LEU A 381 3.90 -5.93 11.63
C LEU A 381 3.50 -7.10 10.72
N GLY A 382 4.47 -7.94 10.32
CA GLY A 382 4.24 -9.01 9.36
C GLY A 382 3.91 -8.46 7.97
N ARG A 383 4.49 -7.32 7.58
CA ARG A 383 4.46 -6.83 6.20
C ARG A 383 5.58 -7.50 5.40
N VAL A 384 5.42 -7.58 4.09
CA VAL A 384 6.48 -8.00 3.14
C VAL A 384 6.81 -6.87 2.19
N GLN A 385 7.98 -6.91 1.57
CA GLN A 385 8.28 -6.04 0.43
C GLN A 385 7.80 -6.68 -0.87
N ILE A 386 7.27 -5.86 -1.77
CA ILE A 386 6.83 -6.28 -3.09
C ILE A 386 7.41 -5.42 -4.21
N GLN A 387 7.42 -5.98 -5.41
CA GLN A 387 7.66 -5.29 -6.67
C GLN A 387 6.54 -5.65 -7.66
N PHE A 388 5.82 -4.65 -8.15
CA PHE A 388 4.82 -4.83 -9.21
C PHE A 388 5.50 -5.11 -10.56
N HIS A 389 4.86 -5.91 -11.40
CA HIS A 389 5.43 -6.32 -12.69
C HIS A 389 5.58 -5.20 -13.73
N TRP A 390 4.88 -4.07 -13.54
CA TRP A 390 4.98 -2.89 -14.42
C TRP A 390 6.04 -1.88 -13.95
N GLN A 391 6.68 -2.12 -12.80
CA GLN A 391 7.72 -1.23 -12.28
C GLN A 391 9.04 -1.49 -12.99
N ASP A 392 9.66 -0.41 -13.46
CA ASP A 392 10.99 -0.43 -14.07
C ASP A 392 12.09 0.09 -13.11
N ASP A 393 11.73 0.38 -11.85
CA ASP A 393 12.62 0.89 -10.82
C ASP A 393 12.77 -0.09 -9.65
N GLU A 394 13.78 0.16 -8.79
CA GLU A 394 14.08 -0.66 -7.62
C GLU A 394 13.33 -0.19 -6.35
N ASN A 395 12.33 0.71 -6.47
CA ASN A 395 11.59 1.14 -5.30
C ASN A 395 10.70 0.00 -4.79
N THR A 396 10.63 -0.14 -3.47
CA THR A 396 9.89 -1.22 -2.82
C THR A 396 8.83 -0.64 -1.89
N CYS A 397 7.87 -1.46 -1.44
CA CYS A 397 6.98 -1.05 -0.37
C CYS A 397 6.64 -2.18 0.58
N TRP A 398 6.60 -1.83 1.87
CA TRP A 398 6.07 -2.70 2.90
C TRP A 398 4.54 -2.74 2.80
N VAL A 399 4.01 -3.93 2.49
CA VAL A 399 2.58 -4.15 2.28
C VAL A 399 2.07 -5.16 3.30
N ARG A 400 0.93 -4.85 3.94
CA ARG A 400 0.25 -5.76 4.86
C ARG A 400 -0.34 -6.95 4.12
N VAL A 401 -0.31 -8.11 4.76
CA VAL A 401 -0.88 -9.35 4.24
C VAL A 401 -2.19 -9.66 4.94
N VAL A 402 -3.27 -9.85 4.17
CA VAL A 402 -4.53 -10.37 4.69
C VAL A 402 -4.29 -11.78 5.23
N GLN A 403 -4.67 -11.98 6.49
CA GLN A 403 -4.68 -13.29 7.14
C GLN A 403 -6.13 -13.79 7.20
N PRO A 404 -6.40 -15.09 6.99
CA PRO A 404 -7.74 -15.66 7.15
C PRO A 404 -8.40 -15.33 8.49
N TRP A 405 -7.61 -15.27 9.57
CA TRP A 405 -8.06 -14.85 10.89
C TRP A 405 -6.93 -14.18 11.67
N ALA A 406 -7.15 -12.99 12.22
CA ALA A 406 -6.14 -12.26 12.99
C ALA A 406 -6.74 -11.57 14.22
N GLY A 407 -6.11 -11.75 15.37
CA GLY A 407 -6.45 -11.08 16.63
C GLY A 407 -5.22 -10.86 17.51
N THR A 408 -5.41 -10.24 18.68
CA THR A 408 -4.31 -9.91 19.58
C THR A 408 -3.65 -11.16 20.15
N GLY A 409 -2.52 -11.57 19.58
CA GLY A 409 -1.75 -12.73 20.01
C GLY A 409 -2.34 -14.09 19.58
N TYR A 410 -3.27 -14.12 18.63
CA TYR A 410 -3.85 -15.35 18.09
C TYR A 410 -4.30 -15.16 16.63
N GLY A 411 -4.49 -16.27 15.91
CA GLY A 411 -4.95 -16.27 14.53
C GLY A 411 -4.09 -17.16 13.63
N THR A 412 -4.27 -17.02 12.32
CA THR A 412 -3.40 -17.59 11.30
C THR A 412 -2.22 -16.66 11.03
N PHE A 413 -1.08 -17.22 10.67
CA PHE A 413 0.10 -16.46 10.28
C PHE A 413 0.79 -17.14 9.09
N PHE A 414 0.28 -16.85 7.90
CA PHE A 414 0.80 -17.36 6.64
C PHE A 414 1.49 -16.21 5.91
N MET A 415 2.82 -16.25 5.90
CA MET A 415 3.65 -15.21 5.29
C MET A 415 4.10 -15.65 3.89
N PRO A 416 3.83 -14.83 2.86
CA PRO A 416 4.43 -14.99 1.55
C PRO A 416 5.96 -14.96 1.66
N ARG A 417 6.63 -15.79 0.86
CA ARG A 417 8.09 -15.86 0.79
C ARG A 417 8.62 -15.09 -0.41
N ILE A 418 9.92 -14.77 -0.39
CA ILE A 418 10.58 -14.12 -1.52
C ILE A 418 10.39 -14.99 -2.78
N GLY A 419 10.03 -14.35 -3.89
CA GLY A 419 9.70 -15.01 -5.16
C GLY A 419 8.25 -15.51 -5.28
N ASN A 420 7.43 -15.45 -4.23
CA ASN A 420 6.00 -15.76 -4.35
C ASN A 420 5.27 -14.64 -5.12
N GLU A 421 4.34 -15.03 -5.97
CA GLU A 421 3.40 -14.10 -6.61
C GLU A 421 2.18 -13.86 -5.70
N VAL A 422 1.85 -12.59 -5.51
CA VAL A 422 0.78 -12.14 -4.62
C VAL A 422 -0.18 -11.23 -5.38
N LEU A 423 -1.46 -11.28 -4.98
CA LEU A 423 -2.48 -10.33 -5.42
C LEU A 423 -2.53 -9.14 -4.47
N ILE A 424 -2.49 -7.95 -5.04
CA ILE A 424 -2.52 -6.66 -4.35
C ILE A 424 -3.87 -6.01 -4.58
N GLY A 425 -4.67 -5.90 -3.53
CA GLY A 425 -5.82 -5.01 -3.47
C GLY A 425 -5.39 -3.60 -3.03
N PHE A 426 -6.27 -2.63 -3.22
CA PHE A 426 -6.04 -1.24 -2.82
C PHE A 426 -7.23 -0.75 -2.02
N ILE A 427 -6.99 -0.27 -0.80
CA ILE A 427 -8.06 0.17 0.10
C ILE A 427 -8.77 1.35 -0.58
N GLN A 428 -10.06 1.20 -0.87
CA GLN A 428 -10.88 2.15 -1.64
C GLN A 428 -10.41 2.41 -3.09
N GLY A 429 -9.55 1.54 -3.62
CA GLY A 429 -8.91 1.73 -4.92
C GLY A 429 -7.78 2.75 -4.92
N ASP A 430 -7.35 3.24 -3.75
CA ASP A 430 -6.27 4.23 -3.62
C ASP A 430 -4.90 3.59 -3.91
N PRO A 431 -4.18 4.04 -4.97
CA PRO A 431 -2.86 3.54 -5.32
C PRO A 431 -1.81 3.57 -4.21
N ASP A 432 -1.92 4.50 -3.24
CA ASP A 432 -0.91 4.61 -2.16
C ASP A 432 -1.23 3.69 -0.97
N ASN A 433 -2.36 2.97 -1.01
CA ASN A 433 -2.81 2.09 0.07
C ASN A 433 -2.95 0.62 -0.39
N PRO A 434 -1.84 -0.03 -0.83
CA PRO A 434 -1.85 -1.43 -1.21
C PRO A 434 -2.03 -2.37 0.00
N ILE A 435 -2.63 -3.53 -0.25
CA ILE A 435 -2.76 -4.64 0.70
C ILE A 435 -2.70 -5.97 -0.06
N ILE A 436 -1.92 -6.93 0.41
CA ILE A 436 -1.89 -8.27 -0.18
C ILE A 436 -3.15 -9.01 0.26
N ILE A 437 -3.96 -9.45 -0.71
CA ILE A 437 -5.23 -10.14 -0.47
C ILE A 437 -5.12 -11.66 -0.64
N GLY A 438 -4.01 -12.17 -1.16
CA GLY A 438 -3.74 -13.59 -1.29
C GLY A 438 -2.48 -13.90 -2.11
N CYS A 439 -2.06 -15.15 -2.09
CA CYS A 439 -0.99 -15.69 -2.95
C CYS A 439 -1.58 -16.53 -4.07
N ILE A 440 -0.92 -16.56 -5.21
CA ILE A 440 -1.33 -17.38 -6.35
C ILE A 440 -0.16 -18.24 -6.85
N TYR A 441 -0.49 -19.43 -7.34
CA TYR A 441 0.45 -20.30 -8.05
C TYR A 441 0.62 -19.82 -9.49
N ASN A 442 1.79 -20.08 -10.08
CA ASN A 442 2.13 -19.70 -11.45
C ASN A 442 3.04 -20.76 -12.09
N GLY A 443 3.62 -20.45 -13.26
CA GLY A 443 4.45 -21.39 -14.01
C GLY A 443 5.76 -21.80 -13.32
N GLU A 444 6.22 -21.02 -12.34
CA GLU A 444 7.41 -21.33 -11.53
C GLU A 444 7.01 -21.89 -10.16
N ASN A 445 6.09 -21.22 -9.48
CA ASN A 445 5.50 -21.65 -8.21
C ASN A 445 4.28 -22.53 -8.50
N LEU A 446 4.50 -23.81 -8.79
CA LEU A 446 3.43 -24.76 -9.06
C LEU A 446 2.62 -25.12 -7.79
N PRO A 447 1.33 -25.49 -7.91
CA PRO A 447 0.59 -26.10 -6.82
C PRO A 447 1.28 -27.37 -6.30
N PRO A 448 1.19 -27.69 -4.99
CA PRO A 448 1.84 -28.86 -4.41
C PRO A 448 1.28 -30.20 -4.91
N TYR A 449 0.08 -30.18 -5.50
CA TYR A 449 -0.64 -31.34 -6.01
C TYR A 449 -1.13 -31.06 -7.43
N GLY A 450 -0.89 -32.01 -8.33
CA GLY A 450 -1.30 -31.92 -9.72
C GLY A 450 -2.75 -32.36 -9.96
N PRO A 451 -3.23 -32.30 -11.22
CA PRO A 451 -4.61 -32.68 -11.58
C PRO A 451 -5.01 -34.12 -11.25
N GLU A 452 -4.04 -35.04 -11.14
CA GLU A 452 -4.28 -36.44 -10.77
C GLU A 452 -4.66 -36.59 -9.28
N GLU A 453 -4.28 -35.64 -8.43
CA GLU A 453 -4.57 -35.61 -6.98
C GLU A 453 -5.63 -34.54 -6.65
N LYS A 454 -6.59 -34.31 -7.54
CA LYS A 454 -7.62 -33.25 -7.42
C LYS A 454 -8.56 -33.35 -6.20
N THR A 455 -8.60 -34.50 -5.53
CA THR A 455 -9.38 -34.74 -4.30
C THR A 455 -8.59 -34.38 -3.03
N VAL A 456 -7.35 -33.93 -3.17
CA VAL A 456 -6.49 -33.56 -2.05
C VAL A 456 -6.72 -32.11 -1.65
N THR A 457 -6.96 -31.90 -0.35
CA THR A 457 -6.87 -30.60 0.33
C THR A 457 -5.71 -30.66 1.33
N ALA A 458 -4.81 -29.67 1.32
CA ALA A 458 -3.64 -29.71 2.19
C ALA A 458 -3.14 -28.34 2.63
N ILE A 459 -2.48 -28.32 3.79
CA ILE A 459 -1.58 -27.26 4.22
C ILE A 459 -0.17 -27.86 4.20
N LYS A 460 0.63 -27.51 3.19
CA LYS A 460 2.00 -27.99 3.01
C LYS A 460 2.98 -26.82 3.13
N THR A 461 3.97 -26.94 4.01
CA THR A 461 4.96 -25.88 4.27
C THR A 461 6.35 -26.33 3.82
N LYS A 462 7.17 -25.41 3.31
CA LYS A 462 8.58 -25.68 2.98
C LYS A 462 9.49 -25.43 4.21
N ILE A 463 10.42 -26.33 4.53
CA ILE A 463 11.43 -26.07 5.57
C ILE A 463 12.39 -24.96 5.11
N THR A 464 12.81 -24.09 6.04
CA THR A 464 13.71 -22.95 5.77
C THR A 464 14.78 -22.83 6.86
N PRO A 465 16.06 -22.52 6.53
CA PRO A 465 16.60 -22.40 5.18
C PRO A 465 16.55 -23.74 4.43
N GLU A 466 16.61 -23.68 3.09
CA GLU A 466 16.56 -24.88 2.26
C GLU A 466 17.81 -25.74 2.50
N GLY A 467 17.61 -26.95 3.03
CA GLY A 467 18.67 -27.96 3.15
C GLY A 467 18.90 -28.70 1.82
N GLU A 468 19.80 -29.69 1.82
CA GLU A 468 20.08 -30.50 0.63
C GLU A 468 18.88 -31.38 0.18
N GLU A 469 17.96 -31.70 1.10
CA GLU A 469 16.74 -32.46 0.80
C GLU A 469 15.48 -31.59 0.95
N GLN A 470 14.55 -31.73 0.00
CA GLN A 470 13.22 -31.14 0.09
C GLN A 470 12.47 -31.72 1.29
N SER A 471 12.37 -30.95 2.36
CA SER A 471 11.69 -31.33 3.59
C SER A 471 10.48 -30.41 3.84
N PHE A 472 9.39 -30.97 4.39
CA PHE A 472 8.13 -30.25 4.57
C PHE A 472 7.36 -30.72 5.80
N ASN A 473 6.56 -29.83 6.40
CA ASN A 473 5.44 -30.23 7.27
C ASN A 473 4.16 -30.22 6.47
N GLU A 474 3.25 -31.14 6.78
CA GLU A 474 1.98 -31.24 6.05
C GLU A 474 0.83 -31.74 6.93
N ILE A 475 -0.34 -31.15 6.70
CA ILE A 475 -1.64 -31.74 7.01
C ILE A 475 -2.36 -31.95 5.68
N LYS A 476 -2.66 -33.20 5.35
CA LYS A 476 -3.29 -33.62 4.08
C LYS A 476 -4.61 -34.32 4.36
N ILE A 477 -5.62 -34.00 3.56
CA ILE A 477 -6.92 -34.66 3.53
C ILE A 477 -7.16 -35.09 2.09
N ASN A 478 -7.42 -36.38 1.86
CA ASN A 478 -7.82 -36.93 0.56
C ASN A 478 -9.28 -37.39 0.64
N ASP A 479 -10.15 -36.80 -0.17
CA ASP A 479 -11.58 -37.12 -0.23
C ASP A 479 -11.94 -38.09 -1.37
N GLN A 480 -10.97 -38.85 -1.90
CA GLN A 480 -11.22 -39.88 -2.89
C GLN A 480 -11.99 -41.06 -2.25
N SER A 481 -13.18 -41.37 -2.77
CA SER A 481 -14.00 -42.50 -2.32
C SER A 481 -13.18 -43.79 -2.22
N ASP A 482 -13.34 -44.50 -1.11
CA ASP A 482 -12.67 -45.77 -0.78
C ASP A 482 -11.13 -45.66 -0.61
N ALA A 483 -10.59 -44.43 -0.63
CA ALA A 483 -9.20 -44.09 -0.40
C ALA A 483 -9.07 -42.83 0.47
N GLU A 484 -10.07 -42.57 1.32
CA GLU A 484 -10.11 -41.41 2.18
C GLU A 484 -8.97 -41.45 3.20
N GLU A 485 -8.23 -40.35 3.32
CA GLU A 485 -7.08 -40.27 4.22
C GLU A 485 -7.00 -38.90 4.87
N ILE A 486 -6.69 -38.89 6.17
CA ILE A 486 -6.14 -37.70 6.84
C ILE A 486 -4.74 -38.07 7.32
N SER A 487 -3.71 -37.39 6.81
CA SER A 487 -2.32 -37.62 7.19
C SER A 487 -1.68 -36.33 7.71
N ILE A 488 -0.83 -36.49 8.74
CA ILE A 488 -0.02 -35.43 9.33
C ILE A 488 1.44 -35.87 9.26
N HIS A 489 2.27 -35.09 8.59
CA HIS A 489 3.68 -35.38 8.39
C HIS A 489 4.55 -34.26 8.97
N THR A 490 5.63 -34.65 9.65
CA THR A 490 6.70 -33.74 10.03
C THR A 490 8.05 -34.48 10.02
N PRO A 491 9.13 -33.84 9.51
CA PRO A 491 10.50 -34.35 9.65
C PRO A 491 11.05 -34.14 11.07
N GLY A 492 10.37 -33.33 11.89
CA GLY A 492 10.83 -32.92 13.22
C GLY A 492 10.07 -33.61 14.34
N ILE A 493 9.82 -32.85 15.41
CA ILE A 493 9.16 -33.34 16.62
C ILE A 493 7.65 -33.10 16.52
N PHE A 494 6.86 -34.16 16.58
CA PHE A 494 5.40 -34.07 16.71
C PHE A 494 4.99 -34.14 18.19
N LYS A 495 4.22 -33.14 18.66
CA LYS A 495 3.77 -33.05 20.05
C LYS A 495 2.26 -32.84 20.12
N ILE A 496 1.60 -33.58 21.00
CA ILE A 496 0.18 -33.40 21.33
C ILE A 496 0.07 -33.08 22.83
N TYR A 497 -0.57 -31.96 23.15
CA TYR A 497 -0.83 -31.54 24.53
C TYR A 497 -2.33 -31.35 24.75
N ALA A 498 -2.93 -32.18 25.62
CA ALA A 498 -4.31 -32.04 26.06
C ALA A 498 -4.35 -31.75 27.56
N LYS A 499 -5.08 -30.70 27.96
CA LYS A 499 -5.26 -30.36 29.39
C LYS A 499 -6.34 -31.18 30.10
N LYS A 500 -7.19 -31.85 29.32
CA LYS A 500 -8.28 -32.70 29.79
C LYS A 500 -8.17 -34.05 29.09
N ASP A 501 -9.29 -34.56 28.58
CA ASP A 501 -9.38 -35.91 28.07
C ASP A 501 -8.97 -35.97 26.59
N LYS A 502 -8.27 -37.05 26.23
CA LYS A 502 -8.05 -37.47 24.84
C LYS A 502 -8.78 -38.80 24.65
N THR A 503 -9.62 -38.88 23.62
CA THR A 503 -10.30 -40.11 23.23
C THR A 503 -9.85 -40.51 21.82
N GLU A 504 -9.61 -41.80 21.61
CA GLU A 504 -9.23 -42.36 20.32
C GLU A 504 -10.05 -43.64 20.09
N LYS A 505 -10.84 -43.69 19.01
CA LYS A 505 -11.65 -44.86 18.62
C LYS A 505 -11.29 -45.22 17.18
N ILE A 506 -10.95 -46.49 16.96
CA ILE A 506 -10.61 -47.03 15.65
C ILE A 506 -11.50 -48.26 15.42
N ASP A 507 -12.34 -48.22 14.39
CA ASP A 507 -13.17 -49.37 14.01
C ASP A 507 -12.38 -50.41 13.19
N GLY A 508 -11.33 -49.95 12.49
CA GLY A 508 -10.35 -50.80 11.81
C GLY A 508 -9.20 -51.25 12.71
N SER A 509 -7.96 -51.17 12.19
CA SER A 509 -6.76 -51.58 12.91
C SER A 509 -5.90 -50.38 13.33
N LYS A 510 -5.24 -50.49 14.48
CA LYS A 510 -4.21 -49.55 14.93
C LYS A 510 -2.84 -50.22 14.92
N ARG A 511 -1.87 -49.63 14.22
CA ARG A 511 -0.45 -50.04 14.25
C ARG A 511 0.38 -48.92 14.85
N ILE A 512 1.25 -49.25 15.79
CA ILE A 512 2.22 -48.33 16.38
C ILE A 512 3.60 -48.92 16.12
N GLU A 513 4.45 -48.16 15.44
CA GLU A 513 5.82 -48.55 15.15
C GLU A 513 6.76 -47.48 15.70
N VAL A 514 7.63 -47.89 16.63
CA VAL A 514 8.60 -47.01 17.29
C VAL A 514 9.96 -47.67 17.15
N THR A 515 10.84 -47.05 16.37
CA THR A 515 12.21 -47.54 16.14
C THR A 515 13.15 -47.20 17.30
N GLY A 516 12.85 -46.13 18.03
CA GLY A 516 13.51 -45.74 19.27
C GLY A 516 12.78 -46.30 20.51
N ASN A 517 12.76 -45.49 21.57
CA ASN A 517 12.13 -45.88 22.84
C ASN A 517 10.65 -45.48 22.89
N HIS A 518 9.80 -46.39 23.35
CA HIS A 518 8.42 -46.10 23.75
C HIS A 518 8.35 -46.01 25.29
N ILE A 519 7.90 -44.87 25.81
CA ILE A 519 7.73 -44.65 27.26
C ILE A 519 6.30 -44.20 27.51
N GLU A 520 5.58 -44.96 28.34
CA GLU A 520 4.23 -44.65 28.77
C GLU A 520 4.20 -44.47 30.29
N LYS A 521 3.69 -43.32 30.76
CA LYS A 521 3.56 -43.02 32.19
C LYS A 521 2.11 -42.69 32.52
N ILE A 522 1.48 -43.53 33.34
CA ILE A 522 0.12 -43.33 33.85
C ILE A 522 0.21 -43.14 35.36
N GLU A 523 -0.20 -41.98 35.87
CA GLU A 523 -0.08 -41.67 37.30
C GLU A 523 -1.20 -42.25 38.16
N LYS A 524 -2.30 -42.67 37.54
CA LYS A 524 -3.46 -43.28 38.21
C LYS A 524 -3.62 -44.74 37.78
N GLY A 525 -4.76 -45.09 37.19
CA GLY A 525 -5.05 -46.45 36.74
C GLY A 525 -4.91 -46.61 35.24
N MET A 526 -4.41 -47.78 34.82
CA MET A 526 -4.45 -48.28 33.45
C MET A 526 -5.34 -49.53 33.42
N GLN A 527 -6.28 -49.58 32.48
CA GLN A 527 -7.10 -50.76 32.22
C GLN A 527 -6.93 -51.13 30.76
N VAL A 528 -6.59 -52.40 30.51
CA VAL A 528 -6.46 -52.98 29.17
C VAL A 528 -7.43 -54.15 29.08
N GLU A 529 -8.37 -54.07 28.13
CA GLU A 529 -9.31 -55.14 27.84
C GLU A 529 -9.12 -55.57 26.39
N VAL A 530 -8.84 -56.86 26.18
CA VAL A 530 -8.61 -57.45 24.87
C VAL A 530 -9.63 -58.56 24.68
N GLY A 531 -10.58 -58.37 23.75
CA GLY A 531 -11.62 -59.36 23.48
C GLY A 531 -11.13 -60.61 22.74
N GLY A 532 -9.93 -60.55 22.17
CA GLY A 532 -9.24 -61.68 21.52
C GLY A 532 -7.95 -62.04 22.23
N ASN A 533 -6.88 -62.28 21.47
CA ASN A 533 -5.59 -62.68 22.03
C ASN A 533 -4.70 -61.47 22.32
N LEU A 534 -4.07 -61.45 23.51
CA LEU A 534 -2.93 -60.59 23.81
C LEU A 534 -1.64 -61.41 23.65
N SER A 535 -0.73 -60.95 22.80
CA SER A 535 0.57 -61.58 22.57
C SER A 535 1.69 -60.56 22.73
N GLU A 536 2.70 -60.90 23.52
CA GLU A 536 3.90 -60.09 23.73
C GLU A 536 5.14 -60.92 23.36
N THR A 537 6.07 -60.33 22.61
CA THR A 537 7.36 -60.95 22.29
C THR A 537 8.45 -59.97 22.69
N ILE A 538 9.36 -60.42 23.55
CA ILE A 538 10.45 -59.61 24.10
C ILE A 538 11.74 -60.38 23.83
N ASP A 539 12.55 -59.88 22.89
CA ASP A 539 13.84 -60.50 22.56
C ASP A 539 14.89 -60.25 23.66
N GLY A 540 14.72 -59.16 24.40
CA GLY A 540 15.55 -58.80 25.55
C GLY A 540 14.97 -59.30 26.88
N GLU A 541 15.00 -58.43 27.89
CA GLU A 541 14.50 -58.74 29.24
C GLU A 541 13.10 -58.14 29.45
N LYS A 542 12.19 -58.93 30.04
CA LYS A 542 10.93 -58.44 30.59
C LYS A 542 11.05 -58.35 32.11
N SER A 543 10.97 -57.13 32.65
CA SER A 543 10.96 -56.85 34.09
C SER A 543 9.62 -56.27 34.50
N VAL A 544 9.01 -56.85 35.53
CA VAL A 544 7.73 -56.40 36.09
C VAL A 544 7.91 -56.21 37.59
N THR A 545 7.73 -54.97 38.06
CA THR A 545 7.78 -54.63 39.49
C THR A 545 6.41 -54.15 39.93
N VAL A 546 5.79 -54.86 40.86
CA VAL A 546 4.52 -54.48 41.49
C VAL A 546 4.80 -54.23 42.97
N THR A 547 4.64 -52.99 43.43
CA THR A 547 4.83 -52.61 44.84
C THR A 547 3.62 -52.96 45.70
N GLY A 548 2.44 -53.05 45.08
CA GLY A 548 1.21 -53.52 45.71
C GLY A 548 1.00 -55.02 45.48
N LYS A 549 -0.29 -55.42 45.42
CA LYS A 549 -0.69 -56.80 45.15
C LYS A 549 -0.55 -57.11 43.66
N HIS A 550 0.07 -58.24 43.33
CA HIS A 550 0.04 -58.84 42.00
C HIS A 550 -0.87 -60.07 42.02
N ASP A 551 -2.00 -60.00 41.32
CA ASP A 551 -2.93 -61.11 41.13
C ASP A 551 -2.95 -61.54 39.67
N GLU A 552 -2.78 -62.83 39.42
CA GLU A 552 -2.95 -63.45 38.11
C GLU A 552 -3.91 -64.64 38.22
N SER A 553 -4.91 -64.70 37.35
CA SER A 553 -5.94 -65.75 37.37
C SER A 553 -6.30 -66.21 35.96
N THR A 554 -6.34 -67.52 35.76
CA THR A 554 -6.76 -68.18 34.51
C THR A 554 -7.74 -69.30 34.85
N THR A 555 -8.71 -69.52 33.96
CA THR A 555 -9.73 -70.57 34.11
C THR A 555 -9.32 -71.89 33.47
N GLU A 556 -8.32 -71.88 32.60
CA GLU A 556 -7.83 -73.08 31.91
C GLU A 556 -6.42 -73.43 32.38
N GLY A 557 -5.43 -73.37 31.49
CA GLY A 557 -4.04 -73.68 31.80
C GLY A 557 -3.28 -72.48 32.33
N TYR A 558 -2.37 -72.74 33.27
CA TYR A 558 -1.26 -71.84 33.62
C TYR A 558 0.04 -72.63 33.53
N SER A 559 1.00 -72.16 32.72
CA SER A 559 2.27 -72.85 32.53
C SER A 559 3.45 -71.89 32.60
N LEU A 560 4.41 -72.19 33.48
CA LEU A 560 5.71 -71.54 33.55
C LEU A 560 6.77 -72.49 33.02
N LYS A 561 7.47 -72.09 31.95
CA LYS A 561 8.59 -72.85 31.39
C LYS A 561 9.80 -71.94 31.29
N ALA A 562 10.79 -72.20 32.14
CA ALA A 562 12.06 -71.50 32.14
C ALA A 562 13.21 -72.50 32.34
N LYS A 563 14.42 -72.10 31.96
CA LYS A 563 15.62 -72.90 32.27
C LYS A 563 15.84 -73.02 33.78
N ASN A 564 15.58 -71.94 34.51
CA ASN A 564 15.57 -71.87 35.97
C ASN A 564 14.35 -71.05 36.41
N ALA A 565 13.69 -71.48 37.48
CA ALA A 565 12.60 -70.74 38.12
C ALA A 565 12.81 -70.75 39.64
N SER A 566 12.60 -69.60 40.29
CA SER A 566 12.72 -69.45 41.74
C SER A 566 11.54 -68.64 42.27
N ILE A 567 10.93 -69.12 43.35
CA ILE A 567 9.89 -68.40 44.09
C ILE A 567 10.42 -68.18 45.50
N THR A 568 10.43 -66.93 45.94
CA THR A 568 10.85 -66.54 47.28
C THR A 568 9.74 -65.71 47.89
N ALA A 569 9.32 -66.05 49.10
CA ALA A 569 8.38 -65.26 49.88
C ALA A 569 8.98 -65.00 51.26
N GLU A 570 8.64 -63.86 51.86
CA GLU A 570 9.09 -63.54 53.21
C GLU A 570 8.36 -64.40 54.26
N ASP A 571 7.04 -64.57 54.13
CA ASP A 571 6.23 -65.23 55.16
C ASP A 571 5.82 -66.67 54.81
N GLU A 572 5.11 -66.85 53.69
CA GLU A 572 4.68 -68.18 53.26
C GLU A 572 4.59 -68.32 51.72
N ILE A 573 4.81 -69.55 51.23
CA ILE A 573 4.47 -70.00 49.88
C ILE A 573 3.42 -71.10 50.02
N LYS A 574 2.29 -70.96 49.32
CA LYS A 574 1.17 -71.90 49.40
C LYS A 574 0.74 -72.37 48.02
N LEU A 575 0.75 -73.68 47.82
CA LEU A 575 0.28 -74.35 46.60
C LEU A 575 -0.98 -75.12 46.95
N ILE A 576 -2.12 -74.80 46.33
CA ILE A 576 -3.42 -75.38 46.66
C ILE A 576 -4.05 -76.01 45.42
N VAL A 577 -4.54 -77.24 45.56
CA VAL A 577 -5.36 -77.93 44.54
C VAL A 577 -6.56 -78.58 45.26
N GLY A 578 -7.73 -77.95 45.17
CA GLY A 578 -8.91 -78.40 45.91
C GLY A 578 -8.66 -78.44 47.42
N GLU A 579 -8.80 -79.61 48.05
CA GLU A 579 -8.55 -79.82 49.48
C GLU A 579 -7.08 -80.12 49.83
N ASN A 580 -6.23 -80.36 48.82
CA ASN A 580 -4.82 -80.66 49.00
C ASN A 580 -3.99 -79.36 48.99
N SER A 581 -2.96 -79.29 49.82
CA SER A 581 -2.06 -78.13 49.85
C SER A 581 -0.63 -78.46 50.28
N ILE A 582 0.32 -77.70 49.74
CA ILE A 582 1.70 -77.62 50.25
C ILE A 582 1.91 -76.19 50.75
N THR A 583 2.27 -76.03 52.01
CA THR A 583 2.57 -74.73 52.62
C THR A 583 4.02 -74.74 53.10
N ILE A 584 4.81 -73.77 52.65
CA ILE A 584 6.19 -73.53 53.10
C ILE A 584 6.18 -72.24 53.90
N SER A 585 6.51 -72.29 55.18
CA SER A 585 6.71 -71.11 56.03
C SER A 585 8.17 -71.04 56.53
N LYS A 586 8.49 -70.03 57.34
CA LYS A 586 9.82 -69.88 57.96
C LYS A 586 10.22 -71.09 58.82
N ASP A 587 9.23 -71.78 59.40
CA ASP A 587 9.46 -72.80 60.44
C ASP A 587 9.17 -74.23 59.95
N ILE A 588 8.23 -74.42 59.02
CA ILE A 588 7.75 -75.75 58.62
C ILE A 588 7.37 -75.82 57.13
N ILE A 589 7.60 -76.99 56.54
CA ILE A 589 6.98 -77.40 55.28
C ILE A 589 5.85 -78.37 55.63
N GLU A 590 4.60 -77.94 55.45
CA GLU A 590 3.40 -78.73 55.69
C GLU A 590 2.82 -79.26 54.37
N ILE A 591 2.58 -80.57 54.30
CA ILE A 591 1.90 -81.22 53.18
C ILE A 591 0.59 -81.81 53.70
N LYS A 592 -0.54 -81.25 53.24
CA LYS A 592 -1.89 -81.75 53.51
C LYS A 592 -2.43 -82.39 52.24
N ALA A 593 -2.68 -83.69 52.28
CA ALA A 593 -3.27 -84.42 51.17
C ALA A 593 -4.21 -85.52 51.68
N LEU A 594 -5.25 -85.84 50.90
CA LEU A 594 -6.12 -87.00 51.17
C LEU A 594 -5.30 -88.31 51.11
N ASP A 595 -4.49 -88.44 50.05
CA ASP A 595 -3.51 -89.52 49.88
C ASP A 595 -2.15 -88.89 49.56
N LEU A 596 -1.09 -89.31 50.27
CA LEU A 596 0.28 -88.89 50.01
C LEU A 596 1.13 -90.09 49.62
N LYS A 597 1.59 -90.13 48.37
CA LYS A 597 2.55 -91.12 47.87
C LYS A 597 3.88 -90.44 47.57
N ILE A 598 4.94 -90.83 48.28
CA ILE A 598 6.31 -90.40 48.02
C ILE A 598 7.06 -91.60 47.42
N THR A 599 7.64 -91.44 46.23
CA THR A 599 8.43 -92.48 45.55
C THR A 599 9.82 -91.91 45.27
N ALA A 600 10.88 -92.65 45.60
CA ALA A 600 12.26 -92.24 45.39
C ALA A 600 13.04 -93.37 44.71
N ASP A 601 13.85 -93.04 43.69
CA ASP A 601 14.67 -94.01 42.95
C ASP A 601 15.91 -94.49 43.75
N SER A 602 16.28 -93.79 44.83
CA SER A 602 17.27 -94.21 45.82
C SER A 602 16.82 -93.84 47.23
N SER A 603 16.72 -94.85 48.11
CA SER A 603 15.95 -94.82 49.36
C SER A 603 16.76 -94.28 50.55
N LEU A 604 16.71 -92.98 50.82
CA LEU A 604 17.24 -92.44 52.07
C LEU A 604 16.47 -91.21 52.54
N LEU A 605 15.49 -91.45 53.41
CA LEU A 605 14.89 -90.41 54.25
C LEU A 605 15.82 -90.19 55.45
N LYS A 606 16.70 -89.18 55.39
CA LYS A 606 17.53 -88.74 56.53
C LYS A 606 16.82 -87.60 57.25
N ALA A 607 16.52 -87.79 58.52
CA ALA A 607 15.99 -86.75 59.40
C ALA A 607 16.87 -86.63 60.64
N SER A 608 17.34 -85.41 60.95
CA SER A 608 18.17 -85.10 62.13
C SER A 608 17.30 -84.51 63.23
N GLY A 609 17.21 -85.19 64.38
CA GLY A 609 16.33 -84.83 65.51
C GLY A 609 15.28 -85.90 65.82
N PRO A 610 14.38 -85.67 66.79
CA PRO A 610 13.32 -86.61 67.13
C PRO A 610 12.23 -86.65 66.06
N ASN A 611 12.01 -87.82 65.45
CA ASN A 611 10.96 -88.05 64.46
C ASN A 611 9.78 -88.79 65.08
N LYS A 612 8.55 -88.41 64.70
CA LYS A 612 7.33 -89.04 65.19
C LYS A 612 6.39 -89.33 64.03
N ILE A 613 6.25 -90.62 63.70
CA ILE A 613 5.30 -91.11 62.70
C ILE A 613 4.10 -91.69 63.46
N LYS A 614 2.89 -91.25 63.13
CA LYS A 614 1.63 -91.75 63.71
C LYS A 614 0.68 -92.10 62.58
N GLY A 615 0.11 -93.29 62.62
CA GLY A 615 -0.93 -93.77 61.71
C GLY A 615 -1.65 -94.97 62.33
N GLU A 616 -2.84 -95.32 61.81
CA GLU A 616 -3.55 -96.56 62.21
C GLU A 616 -2.73 -97.81 61.89
N VAL A 617 -2.03 -97.79 60.75
CA VAL A 617 -1.03 -98.80 60.37
C VAL A 617 0.21 -98.06 59.87
N VAL A 618 1.35 -98.33 60.49
CA VAL A 618 2.66 -97.83 60.05
C VAL A 618 3.51 -99.05 59.74
N GLU A 619 3.72 -99.32 58.45
CA GLU A 619 4.55 -100.43 57.99
C GLU A 619 5.88 -99.86 57.48
N ILE A 620 6.94 -100.04 58.26
CA ILE A 620 8.30 -99.66 57.86
C ILE A 620 9.01 -100.95 57.45
N ASN A 621 9.07 -101.21 56.15
CA ASN A 621 9.83 -102.32 55.62
C ASN A 621 11.29 -101.89 55.44
N CYS A 622 12.13 -102.22 56.40
CA CYS A 622 13.59 -102.17 56.25
C CYS A 622 14.02 -103.41 55.44
N SER A 623 14.59 -103.21 54.26
CA SER A 623 15.34 -104.25 53.53
C SER A 623 16.79 -104.30 53.98
#